data_AF-A0A0G4LTD2-F1
#
_entry.id   AF-A0A0G4LTD2-F1
#
_cell.length_a   1.000
_cell.length_b   1.000
_cell.length_c   1.000
_cell.angle_alpha   90.00
_cell.angle_beta   90.00
_cell.angle_gamma   90.00
#
_symmetry.space_group_name_H-M   'P 1'
#
loop_
_entity.id
_entity.type
_entity.pdbx_description
1 polymer ?
#
loop_
_entity_poly.entity_id
_entity_poly.type
_entity_poly.pdbx_seq_one_letter_code
_entity_poly.pdbx_strand_id
1 'polypeptide(L)'
;MASQSSISGGSGGPSKPSELSKRLDLDGHDLPPSPAPSSPRNGRRRYALATELVYTETNDQYGSSSIPIYQSATFKQSSARGGNSEYDYTRSGNPTRTHLERHMAKIMNASRALAVGSGCDVEEQAGKDEMEETESEIDAVHG
;
A
#
# COMPACT_ATOMS: atom_id res chain seq x y z
N MET A 1 -28.66 -6.19 -79.50
CA MET A 1 -27.75 -5.28 -78.77
C MET A 1 -27.10 -6.09 -77.66
N ALA A 2 -25.75 -6.15 -77.67
CA ALA A 2 -24.77 -6.38 -76.58
C ALA A 2 -25.05 -7.43 -75.47
N SER A 3 -24.09 -8.16 -74.88
CA SER A 3 -22.67 -8.40 -75.08
C SER A 3 -22.28 -9.45 -74.02
N GLN A 4 -21.29 -10.30 -74.31
CA GLN A 4 -20.62 -11.13 -73.31
C GLN A 4 -19.85 -10.26 -72.30
N SER A 5 -19.64 -10.76 -71.07
CA SER A 5 -18.35 -10.64 -70.37
C SER A 5 -18.20 -11.65 -69.22
N SER A 6 -17.17 -12.47 -69.36
CA SER A 6 -16.55 -13.35 -68.37
C SER A 6 -15.49 -12.60 -67.58
N ILE A 7 -15.38 -12.77 -66.25
CA ILE A 7 -14.20 -12.38 -65.48
C ILE A 7 -13.89 -13.39 -64.35
N SER A 8 -12.61 -13.77 -64.33
CA SER A 8 -11.76 -14.45 -63.33
C SER A 8 -12.12 -14.23 -61.86
N GLY A 9 -11.95 -15.19 -60.94
CA GLY A 9 -10.69 -15.86 -60.58
C GLY A 9 -10.25 -15.39 -59.19
N GLY A 10 -9.74 -16.28 -58.33
CA GLY A 10 -9.12 -15.88 -57.06
C GLY A 10 -9.39 -16.81 -55.88
N SER A 11 -8.52 -17.80 -55.72
CA SER A 11 -8.35 -18.62 -54.52
C SER A 11 -7.95 -17.77 -53.30
N GLY A 12 -8.79 -17.70 -52.28
CA GLY A 12 -8.45 -17.11 -50.97
C GLY A 12 -8.32 -18.22 -49.93
N GLY A 13 -7.09 -18.65 -49.64
CA GLY A 13 -6.80 -19.56 -48.53
C GLY A 13 -7.03 -18.89 -47.16
N PRO A 14 -7.10 -19.67 -46.07
CA PRO A 14 -7.32 -19.13 -44.73
C PRO A 14 -6.13 -18.26 -44.29
N SER A 15 -6.40 -16.99 -44.01
CA SER A 15 -5.47 -16.05 -43.40
C SER A 15 -5.07 -16.55 -42.01
N LYS A 16 -3.77 -16.81 -41.83
CA LYS A 16 -3.17 -17.04 -40.51
C LYS A 16 -3.45 -15.81 -39.63
N PRO A 17 -3.83 -15.98 -38.35
CA PRO A 17 -3.97 -14.84 -37.46
C PRO A 17 -2.60 -14.18 -37.29
N SER A 18 -2.58 -12.87 -37.52
CA SER A 18 -1.42 -12.01 -37.37
C SER A 18 -0.84 -12.14 -35.96
N GLU A 19 0.41 -12.62 -35.90
CA GLU A 19 1.33 -12.38 -34.78
C GLU A 19 1.10 -10.96 -34.25
N LEU A 20 0.86 -10.85 -32.93
CA LEU A 20 0.75 -9.58 -32.23
C LEU A 20 1.88 -8.67 -32.71
N SER A 21 1.53 -7.59 -33.42
CA SER A 21 2.47 -6.53 -33.72
C SER A 21 3.06 -6.08 -32.39
N LYS A 22 4.31 -6.46 -32.14
CA LYS A 22 5.09 -5.99 -30.99
C LYS A 22 4.95 -4.49 -30.98
N ARG A 23 4.29 -3.94 -29.96
CA ARG A 23 4.17 -2.50 -29.78
C ARG A 23 5.54 -2.04 -29.31
N LEU A 24 6.41 -1.78 -30.28
CA LEU A 24 7.69 -1.15 -30.04
C LEU A 24 7.43 0.31 -29.67
N ASP A 25 8.14 0.82 -28.66
CA ASP A 25 8.09 2.24 -28.29
C ASP A 25 8.66 3.11 -29.42
N LEU A 26 8.54 4.44 -29.30
CA LEU A 26 9.04 5.39 -30.31
C LEU A 26 10.54 5.21 -30.61
N ASP A 27 11.31 4.71 -29.63
CA ASP A 27 12.73 4.42 -29.73
C ASP A 27 13.04 2.98 -30.22
N GLY A 28 12.01 2.21 -30.61
CA GLY A 28 12.15 0.85 -31.14
C GLY A 28 12.39 -0.23 -30.07
N HIS A 29 12.24 0.08 -28.79
CA HIS A 29 12.42 -0.88 -27.71
C HIS A 29 11.19 -1.79 -27.54
N ASP A 30 11.43 -3.09 -27.32
CA ASP A 30 10.42 -4.12 -26.98
C ASP A 30 10.31 -4.21 -25.44
N LEU A 31 9.90 -3.11 -24.80
CA LEU A 31 9.70 -3.07 -23.35
C LEU A 31 8.36 -3.71 -22.99
N PRO A 32 8.27 -4.44 -21.86
CA PRO A 32 7.00 -4.98 -21.40
C PRO A 32 5.99 -3.84 -21.21
N PRO A 33 4.72 -4.04 -21.56
CA PRO A 33 3.71 -2.99 -21.48
C PRO A 33 3.64 -2.45 -20.04
N SER A 34 3.78 -1.13 -19.90
CA SER A 34 3.55 -0.43 -18.64
C SER A 34 2.07 -0.04 -18.54
N PRO A 35 1.38 -0.32 -17.42
CA PRO A 35 1.85 -1.03 -16.23
C PRO A 35 1.92 -2.55 -16.44
N ALA A 36 2.79 -3.22 -15.68
CA ALA A 36 2.90 -4.68 -15.68
C ALA A 36 1.53 -5.38 -15.54
N PRO A 37 1.28 -6.54 -16.16
CA PRO A 37 0.01 -7.25 -16.07
C PRO A 37 -0.44 -7.59 -14.63
N SER A 38 0.50 -7.71 -13.70
CA SER A 38 0.28 -7.95 -12.28
C SER A 38 -0.05 -6.69 -11.47
N SER A 39 0.15 -5.51 -12.05
CA SER A 39 -0.26 -4.26 -11.42
C SER A 39 -1.79 -4.24 -11.30
N PRO A 40 -2.35 -3.96 -10.12
CA PRO A 40 -3.76 -3.69 -9.95
C PRO A 40 -4.20 -2.62 -10.95
N ARG A 41 -5.01 -3.02 -11.92
CA ARG A 41 -5.82 -2.05 -12.66
C ARG A 41 -6.81 -1.47 -11.67
N ASN A 42 -6.84 -0.14 -11.61
CA ASN A 42 -7.62 0.64 -10.66
C ASN A 42 -8.98 -0.01 -10.36
N GLY A 43 -9.24 -0.33 -9.08
CA GLY A 43 -10.61 -0.56 -8.61
C GLY A 43 -11.00 -1.89 -7.96
N ARG A 44 -10.10 -2.81 -7.55
CA ARG A 44 -10.43 -3.85 -6.50
C ARG A 44 -9.37 -4.92 -6.19
N ARG A 45 -8.27 -5.04 -6.94
CA ARG A 45 -7.29 -6.09 -6.67
C ARG A 45 -6.16 -5.55 -5.79
N ARG A 46 -5.83 -6.27 -4.71
CA ARG A 46 -4.63 -5.99 -3.92
C ARG A 46 -3.40 -6.25 -4.78
N TYR A 47 -2.34 -5.48 -4.53
CA TYR A 47 -1.02 -5.77 -5.08
C TYR A 47 -0.57 -7.16 -4.64
N ALA A 48 0.32 -7.80 -5.41
CA ALA A 48 1.03 -8.97 -4.89
C ALA A 48 1.84 -8.58 -3.65
N LEU A 49 2.03 -9.50 -2.69
CA LEU A 49 2.67 -9.19 -1.41
C LEU A 49 4.02 -8.48 -1.55
N ALA A 50 4.87 -8.92 -2.48
CA ALA A 50 6.15 -8.27 -2.75
C ALA A 50 6.02 -6.80 -3.18
N THR A 51 4.99 -6.49 -3.96
CA THR A 51 4.68 -5.11 -4.38
C THR A 51 4.04 -4.33 -3.25
N GLU A 52 3.15 -4.94 -2.47
CA GLU A 52 2.53 -4.31 -1.31
C GLU A 52 3.55 -3.92 -0.24
N LEU A 53 4.60 -4.72 -0.03
CA LEU A 53 5.68 -4.41 0.91
C LEU A 53 6.41 -3.11 0.56
N VAL A 54 6.72 -2.89 -0.72
CA VAL A 54 7.47 -1.70 -1.19
C VAL A 54 6.56 -0.51 -1.50
N TYR A 55 5.30 -0.75 -1.81
CA TYR A 55 4.34 0.30 -2.15
C TYR A 55 3.85 1.02 -0.89
N THR A 56 4.26 2.28 -0.75
CA THR A 56 3.87 3.13 0.38
C THR A 56 2.98 4.26 -0.11
N GLU A 57 1.80 4.42 0.49
CA GLU A 57 0.93 5.57 0.27
C GLU A 57 1.39 6.70 1.21
N THR A 58 2.27 7.58 0.72
CA THR A 58 2.78 8.73 1.49
C THR A 58 2.21 10.03 0.96
N ASN A 59 1.83 10.92 1.87
CA ASN A 59 1.48 12.29 1.54
C ASN A 59 2.31 13.22 2.44
N ASP A 60 3.61 13.28 2.15
CA ASP A 60 4.50 14.25 2.77
C ASP A 60 4.36 15.61 2.07
N GLN A 61 4.56 16.69 2.82
CA GLN A 61 4.45 18.06 2.34
C GLN A 61 5.41 18.40 1.18
N TYR A 62 6.47 17.61 0.99
CA TYR A 62 7.43 17.77 -0.10
C TYR A 62 7.31 16.70 -1.19
N GLY A 63 6.30 15.82 -1.12
CA GLY A 63 6.09 14.78 -2.13
C GLY A 63 7.21 13.75 -2.20
N SER A 64 7.85 13.44 -1.07
CA SER A 64 8.94 12.45 -1.00
C SER A 64 8.45 11.05 -1.41
N SER A 65 9.20 10.41 -2.32
CA SER A 65 8.92 9.05 -2.79
C SER A 65 9.00 7.99 -1.69
N SER A 66 9.81 8.24 -0.65
CA SER A 66 9.92 7.42 0.56
C SER A 66 9.50 8.21 1.79
N ILE A 67 9.14 7.52 2.87
CA ILE A 67 8.78 8.16 4.13
C ILE A 67 9.99 8.94 4.69
N PRO A 68 9.86 10.24 4.98
CA PRO A 68 10.92 10.99 5.65
C PRO A 68 11.18 10.47 7.06
N ILE A 69 12.41 10.61 7.54
CA ILE A 69 12.78 10.21 8.90
C ILE A 69 12.59 11.39 9.86
N TYR A 70 11.57 11.33 10.71
CA TYR A 70 11.29 12.37 11.70
C TYR A 70 12.07 12.13 13.00
N GLN A 71 13.36 12.47 13.00
CA GLN A 71 14.25 12.39 14.16
C GLN A 71 14.10 13.62 15.08
N SER A 72 12.91 13.83 15.62
CA SER A 72 12.64 14.87 16.61
C SER A 72 12.01 14.28 17.87
N ALA A 73 12.28 14.86 19.03
CA ALA A 73 11.59 14.50 20.27
C ALA A 73 10.19 15.14 20.33
N THR A 74 10.05 16.35 19.78
CA THR A 74 8.84 17.19 19.91
C THR A 74 8.41 17.77 18.56
N PHE A 75 7.13 18.10 18.43
CA PHE A 75 6.54 18.72 17.25
C PHE A 75 5.91 20.06 17.60
N LYS A 76 5.96 21.01 16.65
CA LYS A 76 5.51 22.38 16.88
C LYS A 76 3.99 22.46 17.00
N GLN A 77 3.52 23.00 18.11
CA GLN A 77 2.10 23.29 18.33
C GLN A 77 1.68 24.61 17.68
N SER A 78 0.47 24.65 17.14
CA SER A 78 -0.08 25.87 16.54
C SER A 78 -0.61 26.87 17.58
N SER A 79 -0.94 26.41 18.79
CA SER A 79 -1.41 27.28 19.88
C SER A 79 -0.93 26.81 21.25
N ALA A 80 -0.84 27.75 22.21
CA ALA A 80 -0.46 27.45 23.60
C ALA A 80 -1.51 26.60 24.36
N ARG A 81 -2.76 26.54 23.86
CA ARG A 81 -3.83 25.70 24.42
C ARG A 81 -3.90 24.31 23.76
N GLY A 82 -2.90 23.96 22.96
CA GLY A 82 -2.92 22.79 22.07
C GLY A 82 -3.39 23.18 20.66
N GLY A 83 -2.74 22.63 19.66
CA GLY A 83 -3.17 22.72 18.26
C GLY A 83 -3.82 21.42 17.80
N ASN A 84 -4.49 21.43 16.64
CA ASN A 84 -4.94 20.21 15.97
C ASN A 84 -3.78 19.42 15.32
N SER A 85 -2.61 19.41 15.95
CA SER A 85 -1.47 18.63 15.48
C SER A 85 -1.72 17.16 15.83
N GLU A 86 -1.53 16.25 14.88
CA GLU A 86 -1.60 14.80 15.14
C GLU A 86 -0.44 14.34 16.04
N TYR A 87 0.67 15.08 16.05
CA TYR A 87 1.88 14.73 16.79
C TYR A 87 2.36 15.89 17.67
N ASP A 88 2.73 15.56 18.90
CA ASP A 88 3.23 16.50 19.90
C ASP A 88 4.59 16.05 20.44
N TYR A 89 4.67 14.78 20.84
CA TYR A 89 5.85 14.16 21.43
C TYR A 89 6.06 12.75 20.87
N THR A 90 7.31 12.41 20.52
CA THR A 90 7.60 11.15 19.80
C THR A 90 7.23 9.88 20.56
N ARG A 91 7.16 9.92 21.90
CA ARG A 91 6.67 8.77 22.68
C ARG A 91 5.20 8.46 22.39
N SER A 92 4.35 9.50 22.37
CA SER A 92 2.91 9.35 22.07
C SER A 92 2.67 9.12 20.58
N GLY A 93 3.43 9.77 19.70
CA GLY A 93 3.33 9.54 18.26
C GLY A 93 4.46 10.15 17.46
N ASN A 94 4.84 9.48 16.37
CA ASN A 94 5.81 9.95 15.40
C ASN A 94 5.32 9.60 13.98
N PRO A 95 5.39 10.50 13.00
CA PRO A 95 4.91 10.21 11.63
C PRO A 95 5.57 8.98 11.00
N THR A 96 6.87 8.79 11.23
CA THR A 96 7.64 7.63 10.73
C THR A 96 7.09 6.34 11.33
N ARG A 97 6.90 6.31 12.66
CA ARG A 97 6.37 5.14 13.38
C ARG A 97 4.94 4.82 12.96
N THR A 98 4.12 5.86 12.84
CA THR A 98 2.70 5.72 12.48
C THR A 98 2.55 5.18 11.06
N HIS A 99 3.42 5.57 10.14
CA HIS A 99 3.43 5.00 8.79
C HIS A 99 3.77 3.49 8.83
N LEU A 100 4.81 3.10 9.58
CA LEU A 100 5.17 1.69 9.76
C LEU A 100 3.99 0.88 10.32
N GLU A 101 3.36 1.38 11.39
CA GLU A 101 2.21 0.74 12.04
C GLU A 101 1.03 0.55 11.08
N ARG A 102 0.65 1.61 10.33
CA ARG A 102 -0.43 1.54 9.34
C ARG A 102 -0.10 0.57 8.21
N HIS A 103 1.15 0.57 7.73
CA HIS A 103 1.59 -0.31 6.65
C HIS A 103 1.58 -1.78 7.08
N MET A 104 2.10 -2.07 8.27
CA MET A 104 2.06 -3.43 8.84
C MET A 104 0.63 -3.91 9.08
N ALA A 105 -0.25 -3.05 9.60
CA ALA A 105 -1.67 -3.39 9.77
C ALA A 105 -2.33 -3.74 8.43
N LYS A 106 -2.02 -3.01 7.35
CA LYS A 106 -2.50 -3.28 5.99
C LYS A 106 -2.01 -4.65 5.48
N ILE A 107 -0.70 -4.93 5.58
CA ILE A 107 -0.08 -6.18 5.13
C ILE A 107 -0.62 -7.40 5.90
N MET A 108 -0.75 -7.28 7.23
CA MET A 108 -1.23 -8.36 8.10
C MET A 108 -2.76 -8.47 8.12
N ASN A 109 -3.47 -7.58 7.42
CA ASN A 109 -4.93 -7.50 7.45
C ASN A 109 -5.50 -7.34 8.88
N ALA A 110 -4.79 -6.60 9.72
CA ALA A 110 -5.13 -6.30 11.11
C ALA A 110 -5.83 -4.94 11.23
N SER A 111 -6.61 -4.76 12.30
CA SER A 111 -7.27 -3.47 12.61
C SER A 111 -6.26 -2.40 13.03
N ARG A 112 -5.21 -2.79 13.75
CA ARG A 112 -4.12 -1.94 14.23
C ARG A 112 -2.85 -2.77 14.38
N ALA A 113 -1.70 -2.11 14.20
CA ALA A 113 -0.40 -2.62 14.61
C ALA A 113 0.29 -1.54 15.45
N LEU A 114 1.19 -1.96 16.35
CA LEU A 114 1.97 -1.07 17.21
C LEU A 114 3.44 -1.45 17.06
N ALA A 115 4.31 -0.44 17.00
CA ALA A 115 5.76 -0.65 16.95
C ALA A 115 6.39 -0.33 18.31
N VAL A 116 7.11 -1.30 18.87
CA VAL A 116 7.77 -1.22 20.18
C VAL A 116 9.29 -1.34 20.03
N GLY A 117 10.04 -1.07 21.11
CA GLY A 117 11.50 -1.12 21.12
C GLY A 117 12.07 -2.52 20.90
N SER A 118 11.43 -3.53 21.49
CA SER A 118 11.81 -4.93 21.37
C SER A 118 10.62 -5.87 21.63
N GLY A 119 10.75 -7.14 21.27
CA GLY A 119 9.72 -8.15 21.58
C GLY A 119 9.53 -8.41 23.08
N CYS A 120 10.59 -8.29 23.88
CA CYS A 120 10.53 -8.47 25.33
C CYS A 120 9.61 -7.44 26.01
N ASP A 121 9.58 -6.21 25.48
CA ASP A 121 8.70 -5.15 26.00
C ASP A 121 7.21 -5.52 25.86
N VAL A 122 6.85 -6.32 24.84
CA VAL A 122 5.48 -6.79 24.63
C VAL A 122 5.12 -7.90 25.61
N GLU A 123 6.03 -8.84 25.84
CA GLU A 123 5.81 -9.96 26.78
C GLU A 123 5.58 -9.44 28.20
N GLU A 124 6.39 -8.47 28.63
CA GLU A 124 6.21 -7.82 29.93
C GLU A 124 4.86 -7.09 30.03
N GLN A 125 4.43 -6.41 28.96
CA GLN A 125 3.17 -5.66 28.97
C GLN A 125 1.95 -6.58 28.93
N ALA A 126 1.97 -7.63 28.11
CA ALA A 126 0.89 -8.62 28.06
C ALA A 126 0.70 -9.31 29.43
N GLY A 127 1.78 -9.55 30.17
CA GLY A 127 1.69 -10.07 31.53
C GLY A 127 1.08 -9.10 32.55
N LYS A 128 1.14 -7.77 32.31
CA LYS A 128 0.51 -6.75 33.17
C LYS A 128 -0.98 -6.60 32.87
N ASP A 129 -1.35 -6.67 31.59
CA ASP A 129 -2.73 -6.53 31.16
C ASP A 129 -3.61 -7.67 31.71
N GLU A 130 -3.06 -8.89 31.91
CA GLU A 130 -3.78 -10.00 32.56
C GLU A 130 -3.93 -9.85 34.09
N MET A 131 -3.08 -9.06 34.77
CA MET A 131 -3.19 -8.86 36.22
C MET A 131 -4.21 -7.77 36.58
N GLU A 132 -4.36 -6.74 35.74
CA GLU A 132 -5.31 -5.64 35.98
C GLU A 132 -6.78 -6.09 35.85
N GLU A 133 -7.07 -7.10 35.01
CA GLU A 133 -8.41 -7.66 34.89
C GLU A 133 -8.85 -8.41 36.17
N THR A 134 -7.90 -9.06 36.87
CA THR A 134 -8.18 -9.81 38.11
C THR A 134 -8.41 -8.93 39.35
N GLU A 135 -7.79 -7.75 39.43
CA GLU A 135 -8.00 -6.83 40.55
C GLU A 135 -9.38 -6.13 40.45
N SER A 136 -9.88 -5.92 39.22
CA SER A 136 -11.22 -5.36 38.99
C SER A 136 -12.37 -6.29 39.39
N GLU A 137 -12.17 -7.61 39.33
CA GLU A 137 -13.19 -8.61 39.70
C GLU A 137 -13.25 -8.83 41.23
N ILE A 138 -12.13 -8.64 41.95
CA ILE A 138 -12.07 -8.81 43.42
C ILE A 138 -12.73 -7.64 44.15
N ASP A 139 -12.57 -6.41 43.65
CA ASP A 139 -13.20 -5.21 44.23
C ASP A 139 -14.72 -5.14 43.96
N ALA A 140 -15.22 -5.80 42.91
CA ALA A 140 -16.66 -5.85 42.61
C ALA A 140 -17.46 -6.82 43.49
N VAL A 141 -16.80 -7.76 44.19
CA VAL A 141 -17.45 -8.80 45.02
C VAL A 141 -17.50 -8.41 46.51
N HIS A 142 -16.75 -7.39 46.93
CA HIS A 142 -16.66 -6.95 48.33
C HIS A 142 -17.26 -5.56 48.62
N GLY A 143 -17.96 -4.94 47.65
CA GLY A 143 -18.76 -3.71 47.83
C GLY A 143 -20.25 -3.98 47.90
#